data_AF-A0A5N5KHW7-F1
#
_entry.id   AF-A0A5N5KHW7-F1
#
_cell.length_a   1.000
_cell.length_b   1.000
_cell.length_c   1.000
_cell.angle_alpha   90.00
_cell.angle_beta   90.00
_cell.angle_gamma   90.00
#
_symmetry.space_group_name_H-M   'P 1'
#
loop_
_entity.id
_entity.type
_entity.pdbx_description
1 polymer ?
#
loop_
_entity_poly.entity_id
_entity_poly.type
_entity_poly.pdbx_seq_one_letter_code
_entity_poly.pdbx_strand_id
1 'polypeptide(L)'
;MDLELKECYSGTCLPGTPKVVFGSKASTSDFYVKNKAYGDFLLEKFNASTTDSASAAVALTSLSNGKLFVVFQGVSNVVGVKSSDSASGYLASYKAFLAATKFINSISTQGLACQ
;
A
#
# COMPACT_ATOMS: atom_id res chain seq x y z
N MET A 1 18.46 1.14 -0.71
CA MET A 1 17.65 2.27 -1.22
C MET A 1 17.23 3.07 -0.03
N ASP A 2 17.79 4.27 0.16
CA ASP A 2 17.30 5.17 1.20
C ASP A 2 16.17 6.03 0.59
N LEU A 3 14.96 5.88 1.11
CA LEU A 3 13.78 6.62 0.69
C LEU A 3 13.23 7.31 1.93
N GLU A 4 13.43 8.62 2.02
CA GLU A 4 12.85 9.41 3.08
C GLU A 4 11.33 9.52 2.88
N LEU A 5 10.58 9.04 3.88
CA LEU A 5 9.13 9.03 3.87
C LEU A 5 8.60 10.11 4.80
N LYS A 6 7.67 10.93 4.29
CA LYS A 6 7.06 12.03 5.06
C LYS A 6 6.37 11.52 6.33
N GLU A 7 6.71 12.10 7.48
CA GLU A 7 6.20 11.65 8.79
C GLU A 7 4.97 12.42 9.29
N CYS A 8 4.85 13.69 8.90
CA CYS A 8 3.83 14.60 9.42
C CYS A 8 3.11 15.36 8.31
N TYR A 9 1.84 15.67 8.53
CA TYR A 9 1.02 16.51 7.68
C TYR A 9 0.00 17.30 8.51
N SER A 10 -0.05 18.61 8.31
CA SER A 10 -1.01 19.51 8.97
C SER A 10 -1.09 19.38 10.51
N GLY A 11 0.07 19.18 11.16
CA GLY A 11 0.17 19.05 12.62
C GLY A 11 -0.06 17.65 13.17
N THR A 12 -0.57 16.70 12.37
CA THR A 12 -0.61 15.27 12.72
C THR A 12 0.68 14.59 12.26
N CYS A 13 1.31 13.87 13.18
CA CYS A 13 2.48 13.03 12.91
C CYS A 13 2.18 11.57 13.21
N LEU A 14 2.96 10.68 12.60
CA LEU A 14 2.88 9.26 12.87
C LEU A 14 3.56 8.91 14.20
N PRO A 15 3.10 7.85 14.88
CA PRO A 15 3.68 7.44 16.16
C PRO A 15 5.10 6.84 16.03
N GLY A 16 5.58 6.59 14.82
CA GLY A 16 6.92 6.05 14.59
C GLY A 16 7.42 6.28 13.16
N THR A 17 8.72 6.08 12.98
CA THR A 17 9.40 6.29 11.70
C THR A 17 8.81 5.39 10.62
N PRO A 18 8.31 5.97 9.52
CA PRO A 18 7.75 5.21 8.42
C PRO A 18 8.83 4.44 7.67
N LYS A 19 8.48 3.24 7.21
CA LYS A 19 9.36 2.35 6.46
C LYS A 19 8.65 1.70 5.29
N VAL A 20 9.43 1.37 4.26
CA VAL A 20 8.99 0.49 3.18
C VAL A 20 9.16 -0.96 3.62
N VAL A 21 8.11 -1.77 3.45
CA VAL A 21 8.15 -3.22 3.73
C VAL A 21 7.91 -3.97 2.43
N PHE A 22 8.83 -4.85 2.07
CA PHE A 22 8.75 -5.67 0.85
C PHE A 22 8.15 -7.04 1.15
N GLY A 23 7.39 -7.59 0.19
CA GLY A 23 6.87 -8.97 0.29
C GLY A 23 5.72 -9.16 1.28
N SER A 24 5.10 -8.07 1.76
CA SER A 24 3.89 -8.14 2.59
C SER A 24 2.74 -8.75 1.81
N LYS A 25 1.96 -9.62 2.46
CA LYS A 25 0.71 -10.13 1.88
C LYS A 25 -0.43 -9.16 2.17
N ALA A 26 -1.24 -8.89 1.16
CA ALA A 26 -2.42 -8.04 1.26
C ALA A 26 -3.68 -8.85 0.91
N SER A 27 -4.80 -8.50 1.54
CA SER A 27 -6.13 -8.94 1.14
C SER A 27 -6.89 -7.81 0.43
N THR A 28 -7.84 -8.16 -0.42
CA THR A 28 -8.73 -7.19 -1.07
C THR A 28 -10.18 -7.54 -0.75
N SER A 29 -11.00 -6.54 -0.51
CA SER A 29 -12.45 -6.69 -0.25
C SER A 29 -13.21 -5.51 -0.84
N ASP A 30 -14.40 -5.75 -1.37
CA ASP A 30 -15.24 -4.68 -1.96
C ASP A 30 -15.79 -3.68 -0.92
N PHE A 31 -15.56 -3.97 0.37
CA PHE A 31 -15.93 -3.12 1.49
C PHE A 31 -14.71 -2.75 2.33
N TYR A 32 -14.78 -1.58 2.98
CA TYR A 32 -13.75 -1.14 3.89
C TYR A 32 -13.79 -1.93 5.21
N VAL A 33 -12.77 -2.75 5.44
CA VAL A 33 -12.67 -3.66 6.60
C VAL A 33 -12.44 -2.86 7.89
N LYS A 34 -13.52 -2.65 8.66
CA LYS A 34 -13.47 -2.04 10.01
C LYS A 34 -13.57 -3.04 11.16
N ASN A 35 -14.12 -4.23 10.91
CA ASN A 35 -14.34 -5.22 11.95
C ASN A 35 -13.00 -5.84 12.38
N LYS A 36 -12.62 -5.64 13.65
CA LYS A 36 -11.35 -6.15 14.18
C LYS A 36 -11.23 -7.67 14.05
N ALA A 37 -12.27 -8.41 14.42
CA ALA A 37 -12.25 -9.87 14.38
C ALA A 37 -12.05 -10.40 12.95
N TYR A 38 -12.64 -9.75 11.95
CA TYR A 38 -12.39 -10.08 10.55
C TYR A 38 -10.95 -9.76 10.12
N GLY A 39 -10.41 -8.61 10.55
CA GLY A 39 -9.00 -8.28 10.33
C GLY A 39 -8.03 -9.29 10.97
N ASP A 40 -8.29 -9.69 12.21
CA ASP A 40 -7.51 -10.70 12.92
C ASP A 40 -7.58 -12.06 12.19
N PHE A 41 -8.76 -12.45 11.71
CA PHE A 41 -8.95 -13.65 10.90
C PHE A 41 -8.12 -13.62 9.60
N LEU A 42 -8.09 -12.49 8.89
CA LEU A 42 -7.30 -12.36 7.66
C LEU A 42 -5.80 -12.51 7.93
N LEU A 43 -5.32 -11.93 9.04
CA LEU A 43 -3.94 -12.08 9.48
C LEU A 43 -3.64 -13.52 9.88
N GLU A 44 -4.47 -14.16 10.71
CA GLU A 44 -4.23 -15.51 11.21
C GLU A 44 -4.28 -16.56 10.09
N LYS A 45 -5.27 -16.49 9.20
CA LYS A 45 -5.51 -17.53 8.19
C LYS A 45 -4.72 -17.35 6.91
N PHE A 46 -4.46 -16.11 6.49
CA PHE A 46 -3.80 -15.83 5.22
C PHE A 46 -2.44 -15.13 5.38
N ASN A 47 -2.06 -14.78 6.61
CA ASN A 47 -0.90 -13.94 6.90
C ASN A 47 -0.99 -12.59 6.15
N ALA A 48 -2.20 -12.09 5.90
CA ALA A 48 -2.44 -10.83 5.23
C ALA A 48 -2.30 -9.68 6.24
N SER A 49 -1.20 -8.94 6.15
CA SER A 49 -0.88 -7.84 7.08
C SER A 49 -1.57 -6.53 6.72
N THR A 50 -2.08 -6.41 5.50
CA THR A 50 -2.80 -5.23 5.00
C THR A 50 -4.05 -5.64 4.23
N THR A 51 -4.97 -4.70 4.09
CA THR A 51 -6.18 -4.90 3.30
C THR A 51 -6.54 -3.63 2.53
N ASP A 52 -7.02 -3.78 1.30
CA ASP A 52 -7.58 -2.69 0.49
C ASP A 52 -8.84 -3.14 -0.26
N SER A 53 -9.25 -2.35 -1.24
CA SER A 53 -10.43 -2.58 -2.06
C SER A 53 -10.16 -2.70 -3.56
N ALA A 54 -8.90 -2.91 -3.98
CA ALA A 54 -8.59 -2.92 -5.42
C ALA A 54 -7.37 -3.77 -5.84
N SER A 55 -6.37 -3.99 -4.99
CA SER A 55 -5.07 -4.48 -5.48
C SER A 55 -5.14 -5.89 -6.08
N ALA A 56 -5.89 -6.81 -5.48
CA ALA A 56 -6.04 -8.16 -6.01
C ALA A 56 -6.79 -8.18 -7.35
N ALA A 57 -7.78 -7.29 -7.55
CA ALA A 57 -8.51 -7.18 -8.80
C ALA A 57 -7.62 -6.66 -9.94
N VAL A 58 -6.78 -5.65 -9.65
CA VAL A 58 -5.77 -5.15 -10.60
C VAL A 58 -4.75 -6.25 -10.91
N ALA A 59 -4.22 -6.91 -9.88
CA ALA A 59 -3.25 -8.00 -10.03
C ALA A 59 -3.79 -9.15 -10.90
N LEU A 60 -5.02 -9.61 -10.63
CA LEU A 60 -5.67 -10.66 -11.40
C LEU A 60 -5.85 -10.26 -12.87
N THR A 61 -6.26 -9.02 -13.12
CA THR A 61 -6.45 -8.49 -14.48
C THR A 61 -5.12 -8.40 -15.22
N SER A 62 -4.08 -7.87 -14.59
CA SER A 62 -2.73 -7.79 -15.17
C SER A 62 -2.18 -9.17 -15.49
N LEU A 63 -2.29 -10.12 -14.56
CA LEU A 63 -1.82 -11.50 -14.73
C LEU A 63 -2.56 -12.19 -15.88
N SER A 64 -3.88 -12.05 -15.94
CA SER A 64 -4.72 -12.62 -17.01
C SER A 64 -4.34 -12.11 -18.40
N ASN A 65 -3.74 -10.91 -18.49
CA ASN A 65 -3.29 -10.29 -19.73
C ASN A 65 -1.77 -10.43 -19.96
N GLY A 66 -1.07 -11.25 -19.17
CA GLY A 66 0.38 -11.46 -19.30
C GLY A 66 1.21 -10.20 -19.03
N LYS A 67 0.70 -9.27 -18.21
CA LYS A 67 1.40 -8.03 -17.83
C LYS A 67 1.99 -8.14 -16.44
N LEU A 68 3.24 -7.70 -16.32
CA LEU A 68 3.89 -7.51 -15.01
C LEU A 68 3.16 -6.40 -14.24
N PHE A 69 3.02 -6.59 -12.93
CA PHE A 69 2.43 -5.60 -12.05
C PHE A 69 3.22 -5.50 -10.74
N VAL A 70 3.08 -4.37 -10.07
CA VAL A 70 3.61 -4.12 -8.73
C VAL A 70 2.59 -3.26 -7.99
N VAL A 71 2.41 -3.52 -6.69
CA VAL A 71 1.47 -2.79 -5.85
C VAL A 71 2.25 -1.96 -4.85
N PHE A 72 2.00 -0.65 -4.84
CA PHE A 72 2.48 0.28 -3.81
C PHE A 72 1.32 0.67 -2.93
N GLN A 73 1.34 0.22 -1.68
CA GLN A 73 0.25 0.45 -0.74
C GLN A 73 0.73 1.29 0.44
N GLY A 74 0.06 2.42 0.68
CA GLY A 74 0.22 3.19 1.90
C GLY A 74 -0.78 2.71 2.97
N VAL A 75 -0.32 2.58 4.21
CA VAL A 75 -1.19 2.20 5.33
C VAL A 75 -1.76 3.47 5.96
N SER A 76 -3.08 3.66 5.89
CA SER A 76 -3.78 4.84 6.41
C SER A 76 -4.41 4.61 7.79
N ASN A 77 -4.62 3.37 8.21
CA ASN A 77 -5.20 3.05 9.51
C ASN A 77 -4.92 1.60 9.92
N VAL A 78 -5.26 1.29 11.18
CA VAL A 78 -5.31 -0.08 11.72
C VAL A 78 -6.76 -0.54 11.77
N VAL A 79 -7.03 -1.77 11.32
CA VAL A 79 -8.38 -2.36 11.35
C VAL A 79 -8.89 -2.45 12.79
N GLY A 80 -10.16 -2.09 13.01
CA GLY A 80 -10.77 -2.11 14.35
C GLY A 80 -10.41 -0.93 15.24
N VAL A 81 -9.45 -0.09 14.85
CA VAL A 81 -9.11 1.14 15.56
C VAL A 81 -9.86 2.31 14.93
N LYS A 82 -10.54 3.11 15.74
CA LYS A 82 -11.18 4.33 15.26
C LYS A 82 -10.11 5.33 14.85
N SER A 83 -9.93 5.54 13.55
CA SER A 83 -9.13 6.62 12.99
C SER A 83 -10.04 7.49 12.12
N SER A 84 -10.27 8.73 12.53
CA SER A 84 -11.05 9.72 11.77
C SER A 84 -10.18 10.83 11.18
N ASP A 85 -8.85 10.62 11.11
CA ASP A 85 -7.92 11.66 10.70
C ASP A 85 -7.62 11.60 9.19
N SER A 86 -8.06 12.64 8.47
CA SER A 86 -7.75 12.85 7.06
C SER A 86 -6.25 12.96 6.78
N ALA A 87 -5.45 13.37 7.77
CA ALA A 87 -4.00 13.43 7.65
C ALA A 87 -3.37 12.05 7.46
N SER A 88 -3.91 11.00 8.09
CA SER A 88 -3.39 9.63 7.93
C SER A 88 -3.61 9.10 6.52
N GLY A 89 -4.77 9.41 5.92
CA GLY A 89 -5.06 9.11 4.52
C GLY A 89 -4.12 9.84 3.56
N TYR A 90 -3.90 11.14 3.77
CA TYR A 90 -2.94 11.92 2.97
C TYR A 90 -1.52 11.36 3.08
N LEU A 91 -1.04 11.08 4.29
CA LEU A 91 0.30 10.54 4.51
C LEU A 91 0.48 9.18 3.85
N ALA A 92 -0.53 8.30 3.91
CA ALA A 92 -0.51 7.00 3.24
C ALA A 92 -0.36 7.16 1.72
N SER A 93 -1.21 7.99 1.11
CA SER A 93 -1.18 8.25 -0.34
C SER A 93 0.14 8.87 -0.79
N TYR A 94 0.62 9.89 -0.05
CA TYR A 94 1.86 10.60 -0.40
C TYR A 94 3.09 9.67 -0.35
N LYS A 95 3.18 8.79 0.65
CA LYS A 95 4.28 7.82 0.75
C LYS A 95 4.23 6.75 -0.32
N ALA A 96 3.04 6.24 -0.64
CA ALA A 96 2.88 5.30 -1.75
C ALA A 96 3.33 5.93 -3.07
N PHE A 97 2.99 7.21 -3.29
CA PHE A 97 3.45 8.00 -4.42
C PHE A 97 4.99 8.16 -4.46
N LEU A 98 5.62 8.47 -3.32
CA LEU A 98 7.09 8.57 -3.25
C LEU A 98 7.78 7.23 -3.56
N ALA A 99 7.26 6.13 -3.01
CA ALA A 99 7.78 4.79 -3.28
C ALA A 99 7.63 4.41 -4.76
N ALA A 100 6.46 4.68 -5.36
CA ALA A 100 6.20 4.42 -6.77
C ALA A 100 7.12 5.27 -7.67
N THR A 101 7.27 6.56 -7.38
CA THR A 101 8.15 7.46 -8.14
C THR A 101 9.61 7.02 -8.06
N LYS A 102 10.08 6.62 -6.86
CA LYS A 102 11.44 6.11 -6.69
C LYS A 102 11.66 4.81 -7.48
N PHE A 103 10.67 3.91 -7.48
CA PHE A 103 10.71 2.68 -8.27
C PHE A 103 10.76 2.99 -9.78
N ILE A 104 9.87 3.86 -10.28
CA ILE A 104 9.82 4.27 -11.68
C ILE A 104 11.15 4.89 -12.12
N ASN A 105 11.76 5.73 -11.28
CA ASN A 105 13.07 6.32 -11.58
C ASN A 105 14.22 5.30 -11.52
N SER A 106 14.03 4.15 -10.86
CA SER A 106 15.04 3.10 -10.76
C SER A 106 15.00 2.10 -11.92
N ILE A 107 13.84 1.96 -12.58
CA ILE A 107 13.74 1.18 -13.81
C ILE A 107 14.33 2.04 -14.95
N SER A 108 15.55 1.71 -15.37
CA SER A 108 16.19 2.32 -16.54
C SER A 108 15.24 2.26 -17.74
N THR A 109 15.03 3.37 -18.44
CA THR A 109 14.21 3.49 -19.65
C THR A 109 14.74 2.70 -20.85
N GLN A 110 15.70 1.79 -20.66
CA GLN A 110 16.40 1.05 -21.71
C GLN A 110 15.59 -0.06 -22.41
N GLY A 111 14.26 -0.06 -22.33
CA GLY A 111 13.44 -1.14 -22.92
C GLY A 111 12.05 -0.75 -23.40
N LEU A 112 11.79 0.52 -23.68
CA LEU A 112 10.57 0.97 -24.39
C LEU A 112 10.92 1.66 -25.71
N ALA A 113 12.12 1.42 -26.25
CA ALA A 113 12.34 1.58 -27.67
C ALA A 113 11.44 0.56 -28.36
N CYS A 114 10.28 1.02 -28.83
CA CYS A 114 9.42 0.27 -29.72
C CYS A 114 10.28 -0.35 -30.83
N GLN A 115 10.31 -1.67 -30.87
CA GLN A 115 10.64 -2.43 -32.07
C GLN A 115 9.37 -3.12 -32.52
#